data_AF-A0A0G1T713-F1
#
_entry.id   AF-A0A0G1T713-F1
#
_cell.length_a   1.000
_cell.length_b   1.000
_cell.length_c   1.000
_cell.angle_alpha   90.00
_cell.angle_beta   90.00
_cell.angle_gamma   90.00
#
_symmetry.space_group_name_H-M   'P 1'
#
loop_
_entity.id
_entity.type
_entity.pdbx_description
1 polymer ?
#
loop_
_entity_poly.entity_id
_entity_poly.type
_entity_poly.pdbx_seq_one_letter_code
_entity_poly.pdbx_strand_id
1 'polypeptide(L)'
;MLYNNLMSRTHLLVVLAVLVCVIAALQFTALTFHLYWTFWWYDIIVHFLGGTFSGLLILWLCFFSGYFGTPRIPSKVLVFWFIVLSALAVGIGWEVFERALVVTSSIEGYYLDTILDVIFDVIGGIVAFRFFISRSIIYEVNA
;
A
#
# COMPACT_ATOMS: atom_id res chain seq x y z
N MET A 1 -10.11 -13.33 30.76
CA MET A 1 -9.51 -14.05 29.61
C MET A 1 -9.55 -13.10 28.42
N LEU A 2 -8.59 -12.19 28.29
CA LEU A 2 -8.54 -11.20 27.20
C LEU A 2 -7.48 -11.64 26.19
N TYR A 3 -7.91 -11.77 24.94
CA TYR A 3 -7.12 -12.29 23.82
C TYR A 3 -5.92 -11.37 23.54
N ASN A 4 -4.71 -11.90 23.67
CA ASN A 4 -3.48 -11.30 23.15
C ASN A 4 -3.55 -11.27 21.62
N ASN A 5 -3.79 -10.12 21.00
CA ASN A 5 -3.79 -10.01 19.54
C ASN A 5 -2.70 -9.05 19.07
N LEU A 6 -1.46 -9.53 19.13
CA LEU A 6 -0.35 -8.90 18.42
C LEU A 6 -0.68 -9.15 16.96
N MET A 7 -0.46 -8.19 16.07
CA MET A 7 -0.56 -8.52 14.66
C MET A 7 0.47 -9.60 14.36
N SER A 8 0.01 -10.84 14.23
CA SER A 8 0.88 -11.96 14.00
C SER A 8 1.41 -11.86 12.57
N ARG A 9 2.62 -12.39 12.36
CA ARG A 9 3.22 -12.55 11.03
C ARG A 9 2.20 -13.10 10.01
N THR A 10 1.44 -14.11 10.43
CA THR A 10 0.41 -14.77 9.60
C THR A 10 -0.77 -13.85 9.32
N HIS A 11 -1.26 -13.11 10.33
CA HIS A 11 -2.39 -12.20 10.13
C HIS A 11 -2.04 -11.09 9.13
N LEU A 12 -0.87 -10.44 9.27
CA LEU A 12 -0.42 -9.41 8.32
C LEU A 12 -0.23 -9.99 6.92
N LEU A 13 0.30 -11.22 6.80
CA LEU A 13 0.44 -11.91 5.52
C LEU A 13 -0.91 -12.19 4.85
N VAL A 14 -1.93 -12.59 5.62
CA VAL A 14 -3.28 -12.81 5.10
C VAL A 14 -3.89 -11.49 4.62
N VAL A 15 -3.72 -10.39 5.36
CA VAL A 15 -4.17 -9.06 4.93
C VAL A 15 -3.50 -8.65 3.62
N LEU A 16 -2.19 -8.84 3.50
CA LEU A 16 -1.44 -8.59 2.27
C LEU A 16 -1.94 -9.44 1.09
N ALA A 17 -2.17 -10.73 1.32
CA ALA A 17 -2.68 -11.65 0.31
C ALA A 17 -4.07 -11.23 -0.20
N VAL A 18 -4.96 -10.87 0.72
CA VAL A 18 -6.30 -10.37 0.36
C VAL A 18 -6.19 -9.05 -0.42
N LEU A 19 -5.38 -8.10 0.05
CA LEU A 19 -5.18 -6.82 -0.64
C LEU A 19 -4.67 -7.00 -2.07
N VAL A 20 -3.61 -7.81 -2.27
CA VAL A 20 -3.06 -8.02 -3.62
C VAL A 20 -4.05 -8.77 -4.53
N CYS A 21 -4.84 -9.71 -4.00
CA CYS A 21 -5.90 -10.35 -4.78
C CYS A 21 -6.98 -9.36 -5.22
N VAL A 22 -7.38 -8.43 -4.34
CA VAL A 22 -8.34 -7.36 -4.67
C VAL A 22 -7.76 -6.41 -5.71
N ILE A 23 -6.52 -5.95 -5.54
CA ILE A 23 -5.83 -5.08 -6.51
C ILE A 23 -5.74 -5.76 -7.87
N ALA A 24 -5.30 -7.03 -7.91
CA ALA A 24 -5.20 -7.79 -9.15
C ALA A 24 -6.56 -7.97 -9.84
N ALA A 25 -7.63 -8.23 -9.08
CA ALA A 25 -8.98 -8.33 -9.63
C ALA A 25 -9.46 -7.00 -10.19
N LEU A 26 -9.20 -5.88 -9.50
CA LEU A 26 -9.54 -4.53 -9.97
C LEU A 26 -8.76 -4.19 -11.25
N GLN A 27 -7.46 -4.46 -11.30
CA GLN A 27 -6.62 -4.24 -12.48
C GLN A 27 -7.14 -5.03 -13.68
N PHE A 28 -7.37 -6.33 -13.49
CA PHE A 28 -7.83 -7.21 -14.56
C PHE A 28 -9.20 -6.78 -15.09
N THR A 29 -10.12 -6.43 -14.19
CA THR A 29 -11.45 -5.93 -14.55
C THR A 29 -11.33 -4.61 -15.31
N ALA A 30 -10.48 -3.69 -14.85
CA ALA A 30 -10.29 -2.39 -15.48
C ALA A 30 -9.71 -2.48 -16.88
N LEU A 31 -8.75 -3.36 -17.11
CA LEU A 31 -8.19 -3.59 -18.43
C LEU A 31 -9.21 -4.28 -19.35
N THR A 32 -9.97 -5.26 -18.84
CA THR A 32 -10.96 -6.02 -19.63
C THR A 32 -12.13 -5.15 -20.08
N PHE A 33 -12.61 -4.26 -19.21
CA PHE A 33 -13.77 -3.40 -19.48
C PHE A 33 -13.39 -1.95 -19.77
N HIS A 34 -12.11 -1.66 -20.00
CA HIS A 34 -11.58 -0.31 -20.25
C HIS A 34 -11.99 0.73 -19.19
N LEU A 35 -12.03 0.35 -17.91
CA LEU A 35 -12.51 1.19 -16.82
C LEU A 35 -11.59 2.37 -16.52
N TYR A 36 -10.27 2.23 -16.71
CA TYR A 36 -9.32 3.34 -16.58
C TYR A 36 -9.68 4.52 -17.50
N TRP A 37 -10.12 4.22 -18.73
CA TRP A 37 -10.51 5.23 -19.71
C TRP A 37 -11.99 5.66 -19.60
N THR A 38 -12.79 4.91 -18.85
CA THR A 38 -14.23 5.17 -18.70
C THR A 38 -14.54 5.97 -17.43
N PHE A 39 -13.85 5.67 -16.33
CA PHE A 39 -14.06 6.26 -15.02
C PHE A 39 -12.76 6.88 -14.51
N TRP A 40 -12.68 8.22 -14.54
CA TRP A 40 -11.51 8.99 -14.13
C TRP A 40 -11.04 8.73 -12.69
N TRP A 41 -11.91 8.22 -11.80
CA TRP A 41 -11.57 7.93 -10.40
C TRP A 41 -11.14 6.48 -10.17
N TYR A 42 -11.23 5.61 -11.18
CA TYR A 42 -10.97 4.19 -10.98
C TYR A 42 -9.51 3.95 -10.61
N ASP A 43 -8.59 4.65 -11.29
CA ASP A 43 -7.16 4.50 -11.07
C ASP A 43 -6.74 4.92 -9.65
N ILE A 44 -7.30 6.05 -9.20
CA ILE A 44 -7.17 6.56 -7.84
C ILE A 44 -7.45 5.50 -6.77
N ILE A 45 -8.46 4.65 -6.96
CA ILE A 45 -8.77 3.56 -6.01
C ILE A 45 -7.67 2.50 -6.02
N VAL A 46 -7.17 2.14 -7.20
CA VAL A 46 -6.10 1.15 -7.35
C VAL A 46 -4.81 1.67 -6.72
N HIS A 47 -4.43 2.93 -6.95
CA HIS A 47 -3.29 3.59 -6.31
C HIS A 47 -3.44 3.66 -4.79
N PHE A 48 -4.59 4.08 -4.28
CA PHE A 48 -4.84 4.07 -2.84
C PHE A 48 -4.61 2.68 -2.21
N LEU A 49 -5.09 1.62 -2.85
CA LEU A 49 -4.88 0.24 -2.39
C LEU A 49 -3.43 -0.21 -2.58
N GLY A 50 -2.77 0.21 -3.67
CA GLY A 50 -1.37 -0.03 -3.98
C GLY A 50 -0.42 0.58 -2.95
N GLY A 51 -0.61 1.84 -2.60
CA GLY A 51 0.08 2.52 -1.51
C GLY A 51 -0.14 1.84 -0.15
N THR A 52 -1.38 1.44 0.14
CA THR A 52 -1.72 0.68 1.35
C THR A 52 -0.95 -0.65 1.41
N PHE A 53 -0.99 -1.41 0.31
CA PHE A 53 -0.30 -2.70 0.18
C PHE A 53 1.21 -2.55 0.32
N SER A 54 1.82 -1.63 -0.43
CA SER A 54 3.26 -1.35 -0.39
C SER A 54 3.73 -0.99 1.02
N GLY A 55 2.98 -0.12 1.70
CA GLY A 55 3.24 0.27 3.08
C GLY A 55 3.22 -0.90 4.07
N LEU A 56 2.21 -1.78 3.98
CA LEU A 56 2.16 -2.97 4.84
C LEU A 56 3.22 -4.02 4.45
N LEU A 57 3.53 -4.14 3.17
CA LEU A 57 4.46 -5.12 2.63
C LEU A 57 5.87 -4.83 3.14
N ILE A 58 6.32 -3.58 3.10
CA ILE A 58 7.67 -3.23 3.58
C ILE A 58 7.83 -3.54 5.07
N LEU A 59 6.79 -3.32 5.88
CA LEU A 59 6.82 -3.67 7.30
C LEU A 59 6.89 -5.18 7.49
N TRP A 60 6.09 -5.96 6.73
CA TRP A 60 6.15 -7.40 6.79
C TRP A 60 7.53 -7.93 6.39
N LEU A 61 8.08 -7.42 5.29
CA LEU A 61 9.41 -7.80 4.80
C LEU A 61 10.50 -7.47 5.82
N CYS A 62 10.54 -6.26 6.35
CA CYS A 62 11.61 -5.83 7.25
C CYS A 62 11.51 -6.42 8.66
N PHE A 63 10.30 -6.61 9.19
CA PHE A 63 10.11 -6.94 10.63
C PHE A 63 9.49 -8.32 10.89
N PHE A 64 8.84 -8.96 9.91
CA PHE A 64 8.09 -10.21 10.11
C PHE A 64 8.52 -11.37 9.20
N SER A 65 9.25 -11.11 8.12
CA SER A 65 9.66 -12.15 7.16
C SER A 65 10.76 -13.08 7.71
N GLY A 66 11.63 -12.55 8.57
CA GLY A 66 12.86 -13.19 9.03
C GLY A 66 14.06 -13.04 8.09
N TYR A 67 13.89 -12.43 6.91
CA TYR A 67 14.97 -12.28 5.91
C TYR A 67 16.08 -11.32 6.35
N PHE A 68 15.74 -10.31 7.15
CA PHE A 68 16.67 -9.30 7.65
C PHE A 68 16.96 -9.48 9.16
N GLY A 69 16.75 -10.70 9.68
CA GLY A 69 16.75 -11.02 11.11
C GLY A 69 15.40 -10.76 11.77
N THR A 70 15.37 -10.81 13.12
CA THR A 70 14.21 -10.41 13.94
C THR A 70 14.46 -9.07 14.62
N PRO A 71 14.46 -7.94 13.88
CA PRO A 71 14.59 -6.63 14.48
C PRO A 71 13.42 -6.36 15.42
N ARG A 72 13.69 -5.72 16.56
CA ARG A 72 12.63 -5.11 17.38
C ARG A 72 11.85 -4.13 16.51
N ILE A 73 10.53 -4.06 16.71
CA ILE A 73 9.69 -3.08 16.02
C ILE A 73 10.27 -1.69 16.31
N PRO A 74 10.58 -0.89 15.27
CA PRO A 74 11.21 0.42 15.45
C PRO A 74 10.21 1.45 15.98
N SER A 75 10.70 2.66 16.28
CA SER A 75 9.86 3.75 16.75
C SER A 75 8.73 4.08 15.75
N LYS A 76 7.60 4.61 16.25
CA LYS A 76 6.44 4.99 15.42
C LYS A 76 6.83 5.93 14.27
N VAL A 77 7.79 6.83 14.51
CA VAL A 77 8.33 7.75 13.48
C VAL A 77 9.06 6.99 12.38
N LEU A 78 9.91 6.01 12.72
CA LEU A 78 10.64 5.25 11.74
C LEU A 78 9.69 4.35 10.91
N VAL A 79 8.72 3.71 11.57
CA VAL A 79 7.64 2.94 10.88
C VAL A 79 6.91 3.82 9.87
N PHE A 80 6.52 5.04 10.24
CA PHE A 80 5.85 5.97 9.34
C PHE A 80 6.69 6.26 8.09
N TRP A 81 7.98 6.54 8.24
CA TRP A 81 8.86 6.82 7.11
C TRP A 81 9.10 5.61 6.21
N PHE A 82 9.28 4.40 6.77
CA PHE A 82 9.37 3.17 5.97
C PHE A 82 8.16 3.01 5.04
N ILE A 83 6.97 3.23 5.59
CA ILE A 83 5.70 3.11 4.86
C ILE A 83 5.59 4.16 3.77
N VAL A 84 5.77 5.45 4.11
CA VAL A 84 5.61 6.56 3.15
C VAL A 84 6.63 6.45 2.03
N LEU A 85 7.89 6.15 2.34
CA LEU A 85 8.94 6.00 1.33
C LEU A 85 8.68 4.79 0.44
N SER A 86 8.18 3.68 0.99
CA SER A 86 7.81 2.52 0.18
C SER A 86 6.62 2.80 -0.74
N ALA A 87 5.59 3.50 -0.25
CA ALA A 87 4.44 3.88 -1.07
C ALA A 87 4.85 4.81 -2.21
N LEU A 88 5.68 5.83 -1.92
CA LEU A 88 6.22 6.72 -2.95
C LEU A 88 7.10 5.98 -3.96
N ALA A 89 8.01 5.12 -3.50
CA ALA A 89 8.92 4.40 -4.39
C ALA A 89 8.16 3.47 -5.36
N VAL A 90 7.14 2.75 -4.85
CA VAL A 90 6.32 1.86 -5.68
C VAL A 90 5.39 2.66 -6.60
N GLY A 91 4.70 3.68 -6.06
CA GLY A 91 3.79 4.54 -6.83
C GLY A 91 4.49 5.26 -7.99
N ILE A 92 5.60 5.95 -7.70
CA ILE A 92 6.42 6.59 -8.75
C ILE A 92 6.95 5.55 -9.74
N GLY A 93 7.34 4.36 -9.27
CA GLY A 93 7.75 3.26 -10.14
C GLY A 93 6.64 2.80 -11.08
N TRP A 94 5.39 2.77 -10.60
CA TRP A 94 4.22 2.42 -11.38
C TRP A 94 3.93 3.46 -12.46
N GLU A 95 3.93 4.74 -12.12
CA GLU A 95 3.77 5.85 -13.07
C GLU A 95 4.80 5.81 -14.21
N VAL A 96 6.06 5.55 -13.86
CA VAL A 96 7.14 5.39 -14.84
C VAL A 96 6.90 4.18 -15.74
N PHE A 97 6.41 3.06 -15.17
CA PHE A 97 6.07 1.86 -15.91
C PHE A 97 4.91 2.10 -16.89
N GLU A 98 3.85 2.75 -16.47
CA GLU A 98 2.71 3.08 -17.33
C GLU A 98 3.11 4.00 -18.49
N ARG A 99 3.95 4.98 -18.19
CA ARG A 99 4.49 5.88 -19.21
C ARG A 99 5.36 5.14 -20.22
N ALA A 100 6.19 4.22 -19.76
CA ALA A 100 7.10 3.45 -20.61
C ALA A 100 6.38 2.46 -21.53
N LEU A 101 5.26 1.87 -21.07
CA LEU A 101 4.51 0.87 -21.83
C LEU A 101 3.39 1.45 -22.71
N VAL A 102 3.29 2.78 -22.83
CA VAL A 102 2.33 3.48 -23.72
C VAL A 102 0.89 3.03 -23.46
N VAL A 103 0.54 2.77 -22.19
CA VAL A 103 -0.87 2.55 -21.78
C VAL A 103 -1.61 3.91 -21.68
N THR A 104 -0.89 5.03 -21.83
CA THR A 104 -1.44 6.39 -21.80
C THR A 104 -1.75 6.90 -23.21
N SER A 105 -3.02 6.81 -23.61
CA SER A 105 -3.53 7.20 -24.92
C SER A 105 -3.74 8.71 -25.12
N SER A 106 -3.42 9.57 -24.14
CA SER A 106 -3.40 11.03 -24.31
C SER A 106 -2.38 11.72 -23.39
N ILE A 107 -1.63 12.69 -23.93
CA ILE A 107 -0.71 13.56 -23.16
C ILE A 107 -1.54 14.56 -22.32
N GLU A 108 -2.74 14.88 -22.76
CA GLU A 108 -3.68 15.72 -22.01
C GLU A 108 -4.20 14.97 -20.77
N GLY A 109 -4.05 15.59 -19.59
CA GLY A 109 -4.50 15.04 -18.32
C GLY A 109 -3.46 14.24 -17.54
N TYR A 110 -2.45 13.66 -18.21
CA TYR A 110 -1.46 12.77 -17.59
C TYR A 110 -0.78 13.35 -16.35
N TYR A 111 -0.33 14.61 -16.38
CA TYR A 111 0.34 15.20 -15.22
C TYR A 111 -0.57 15.34 -13.99
N LEU A 112 -1.86 15.64 -14.21
CA LEU A 112 -2.81 15.77 -13.11
C LEU A 112 -3.14 14.39 -12.53
N ASP A 113 -3.31 13.40 -13.40
CA ASP A 113 -3.54 11.99 -13.08
C ASP A 113 -2.41 11.46 -12.19
N THR A 114 -1.18 11.46 -12.70
CA THR A 114 0.03 11.06 -11.99
C THR A 114 0.20 11.75 -10.64
N ILE A 115 -0.11 13.06 -10.54
CA ILE A 115 -0.05 13.78 -9.26
C ILE A 115 -1.09 13.25 -8.28
N LEU A 116 -2.33 13.02 -8.74
CA LEU A 116 -3.39 12.45 -7.91
C LEU A 116 -3.01 11.03 -7.49
N ASP A 117 -2.51 10.20 -8.39
CA ASP A 117 -2.11 8.83 -8.12
C ASP A 117 -1.04 8.75 -7.04
N VAL A 118 0.02 9.55 -7.16
CA VAL A 118 1.07 9.66 -6.12
C VAL A 118 0.50 10.17 -4.79
N ILE A 119 -0.43 11.13 -4.80
CA ILE A 119 -1.10 11.60 -3.57
C ILE A 119 -1.86 10.45 -2.92
N PHE A 120 -2.61 9.67 -3.70
CA PHE A 120 -3.43 8.59 -3.18
C PHE A 120 -2.60 7.37 -2.75
N ASP A 121 -1.45 7.11 -3.36
CA ASP A 121 -0.46 6.17 -2.84
C ASP A 121 0.00 6.56 -1.43
N VAL A 122 0.31 7.84 -1.22
CA VAL A 122 0.72 8.35 0.10
C VAL A 122 -0.42 8.26 1.11
N ILE A 123 -1.65 8.61 0.71
CA ILE A 123 -2.84 8.46 1.58
C ILE A 123 -3.04 6.98 1.97
N GLY A 124 -2.89 6.06 1.03
CA GLY A 124 -2.91 4.62 1.29
C GLY A 124 -1.83 4.18 2.28
N GLY A 125 -0.61 4.69 2.12
CA GLY A 125 0.48 4.51 3.10
C GLY A 125 0.11 5.02 4.50
N ILE A 126 -0.49 6.21 4.61
CA ILE A 126 -0.95 6.75 5.90
C ILE A 126 -2.00 5.84 6.53
N VAL A 127 -2.92 5.27 5.75
CA VAL A 127 -3.90 4.28 6.22
C VAL A 127 -3.22 3.00 6.70
N ALA A 128 -2.23 2.49 5.97
CA ALA A 128 -1.40 1.35 6.39
C ALA A 128 -0.71 1.61 7.73
N PHE A 129 -0.15 2.81 7.92
CA PHE A 129 0.45 3.23 9.19
C PHE A 129 -0.57 3.21 10.33
N ARG A 130 -1.74 3.83 10.14
CA ARG A 130 -2.81 3.84 11.14
C ARG A 130 -3.29 2.43 11.48
N PHE A 131 -3.47 1.58 10.47
CA PHE A 131 -3.84 0.18 10.64
C PHE A 131 -2.80 -0.57 11.49
N PHE A 132 -1.52 -0.47 11.15
CA PHE A 132 -0.44 -1.14 11.88
C PHE A 132 -0.35 -0.66 13.33
N ILE A 133 -0.38 0.66 13.54
CA ILE A 133 -0.22 1.26 14.87
C ILE A 133 -1.43 1.02 15.77
N SER A 134 -2.66 1.06 15.25
CA SER A 134 -3.87 0.79 16.04
C SER A 134 -3.86 -0.61 16.66
N ARG A 135 -3.23 -1.57 15.98
CA ARG A 135 -3.11 -2.97 16.41
C ARG A 135 -1.86 -3.22 17.27
N SER A 136 -0.89 -2.30 17.28
CA SER A 136 0.29 -2.36 18.13
C SER A 136 0.16 -1.54 19.43
N ILE A 137 -0.56 -0.40 19.44
CA ILE A 137 -0.76 0.46 20.62
C ILE A 137 -1.66 -0.18 21.69
N ILE A 138 -2.57 -1.09 21.32
CA ILE A 138 -3.41 -1.83 22.27
C ILE A 138 -2.54 -2.54 23.36
N TYR A 139 -1.23 -2.68 23.14
CA TYR A 139 -0.28 -3.20 24.12
C TYR A 139 0.26 -2.20 25.15
N GLU A 140 0.57 -0.96 24.76
CA GLU A 140 1.19 0.02 25.69
C GLU A 140 0.23 0.43 26.82
N VAL A 141 -1.08 0.36 26.59
CA VAL A 141 -2.12 0.75 27.58
C VAL A 141 -2.42 -0.38 28.58
N ASN A 142 -1.92 -1.60 28.33
CA ASN A 142 -2.17 -2.78 29.18
C ASN A 142 -0.91 -3.29 29.91
N ALA A 143 0.17 -2.51 29.95
CA ALA A 143 1.42 -2.79 30.67
C ALA A 143 1.57 -1.89 31.90
#